data_AF-A0A2E0XE21-F1
#
_entry.id   AF-A0A2E0XE21-F1
#
_cell.length_a   1.000
_cell.length_b   1.000
_cell.length_c   1.000
_cell.angle_alpha   90.00
_cell.angle_beta   90.00
_cell.angle_gamma   90.00
#
_symmetry.space_group_name_H-M   'P 1'
#
loop_
_entity.id
_entity.type
_entity.pdbx_description
1 polymer ?
#
loop_
_entity_poly.entity_id
_entity_poly.type
_entity_poly.pdbx_seq_one_letter_code
_entity_poly.pdbx_strand_id
1 'polypeptide(L)'
;MVGKMTLLNEQSSWTETSKGTDCEQYPTLKQIIPSQTCFSCDVCCRFLDQQSHLAPIFTKEEFDKAIQAGLSADLFQNSRDGSSRQIRLKPYRDLFICPAFDPDTQQCTIYEHRPLDCQIYPLAIMRDVDGQKVVLGIDPICPFAEAEIQTPFFQHYVDHISSFLESEIIVNRIAQNRDLIGCFQENVVVVRQLTRLTEKVVAKIAPPTDPC
;
A
#
# COMPACT_ATOMS: atom_id res chain seq x y z
N MET A 1 11.10 -44.15 44.85
CA MET A 1 11.45 -44.16 43.42
C MET A 1 11.17 -42.78 42.86
N VAL A 2 12.22 -41.97 42.70
CA VAL A 2 12.15 -40.61 42.18
C VAL A 2 12.72 -40.66 40.77
N GLY A 3 11.90 -40.42 39.76
CA GLY A 3 12.31 -40.36 38.36
C GLY A 3 12.32 -38.90 37.90
N LYS A 4 13.52 -38.36 37.70
CA LYS A 4 13.78 -37.07 37.03
C LYS A 4 13.23 -37.10 35.60
N MET A 5 12.51 -36.06 35.20
CA MET A 5 12.27 -35.74 33.79
C MET A 5 13.20 -34.60 33.40
N THR A 6 14.23 -34.91 32.62
CA THR A 6 15.19 -33.96 32.06
C THR A 6 14.77 -33.61 30.63
N LEU A 7 15.00 -32.35 30.28
CA LEU A 7 14.85 -31.66 29.00
C LEU A 7 15.27 -32.49 27.77
N LEU A 8 14.50 -32.37 26.67
CA LEU A 8 15.01 -32.50 25.31
C LEU A 8 14.49 -31.34 24.44
N ASN A 9 15.47 -30.76 23.76
CA ASN A 9 15.44 -29.63 22.86
C ASN A 9 15.61 -30.22 21.45
N GLU A 10 14.67 -30.02 20.53
CA GLU A 10 14.86 -30.40 19.14
C GLU A 10 14.41 -29.26 18.21
N GLN A 11 15.44 -28.59 17.69
CA GLN A 11 15.43 -27.71 16.54
C GLN A 11 14.90 -28.50 15.33
N SER A 12 13.86 -28.01 14.66
CA SER A 12 13.44 -28.57 13.38
C SER A 12 13.85 -27.66 12.24
N SER A 13 14.65 -28.25 11.36
CA SER A 13 15.32 -27.73 10.18
C SER A 13 14.34 -27.31 9.09
N TRP A 14 14.53 -26.11 8.55
CA TRP A 14 13.94 -25.71 7.27
C TRP A 14 14.74 -26.36 6.13
N THR A 15 14.14 -27.32 5.44
CA THR A 15 14.62 -27.78 4.13
C THR A 15 13.87 -27.03 3.03
N GLU A 16 14.58 -26.17 2.31
CA GLU A 16 14.14 -25.54 1.07
C GLU A 16 14.07 -26.58 -0.06
N THR A 17 12.88 -26.79 -0.61
CA THR A 17 12.71 -27.11 -2.03
C THR A 17 11.36 -26.60 -2.54
N SER A 18 11.39 -25.69 -3.51
CA SER A 18 10.67 -25.86 -4.77
C SER A 18 11.03 -24.75 -5.75
N LYS A 19 11.55 -25.18 -6.90
CA LYS A 19 11.52 -24.41 -8.15
C LYS A 19 10.12 -24.50 -8.72
N GLY A 20 9.45 -23.36 -8.88
CA GLY A 20 8.18 -23.20 -9.56
C GLY A 20 8.13 -21.85 -10.24
N THR A 21 7.68 -21.84 -11.48
CA THR A 21 7.60 -20.67 -12.36
C THR A 21 6.46 -19.76 -11.88
N ASP A 22 6.71 -18.90 -10.90
CA ASP A 22 5.68 -18.04 -10.31
C ASP A 22 5.63 -16.67 -10.99
N CYS A 23 4.46 -16.33 -11.50
CA CYS A 23 4.06 -14.94 -11.70
C CYS A 23 4.14 -14.26 -10.34
N GLU A 24 5.23 -13.55 -10.05
CA GLU A 24 5.57 -12.98 -8.74
C GLU A 24 4.41 -12.18 -8.13
N GLN A 25 3.66 -12.88 -7.27
CA GLN A 25 2.74 -12.27 -6.33
C GLN A 25 3.57 -11.50 -5.31
N TYR A 26 3.01 -10.40 -4.79
CA TYR A 26 3.57 -9.85 -3.56
C TYR A 26 3.54 -10.96 -2.50
N PRO A 27 4.61 -11.17 -1.71
CA PRO A 27 4.44 -11.89 -0.45
C PRO A 27 3.32 -11.17 0.31
N THR A 28 2.29 -11.91 0.74
CA THR A 28 1.10 -11.32 1.37
C THR A 28 1.53 -10.37 2.49
N LEU A 29 1.34 -9.07 2.29
CA LEU A 29 1.66 -8.07 3.30
C LEU A 29 0.67 -8.24 4.46
N LYS A 30 1.21 -8.55 5.64
CA LYS A 30 0.36 -8.68 6.83
C LYS A 30 -0.13 -7.30 7.23
N GLN A 31 -1.43 -7.06 7.09
CA GLN A 31 -2.05 -5.83 7.58
C GLN A 31 -2.13 -5.86 9.11
N ILE A 32 -1.63 -4.80 9.76
CA ILE A 32 -1.69 -4.66 11.22
C ILE A 32 -3.01 -4.08 11.71
N ILE A 33 -3.73 -3.34 10.85
CA ILE A 33 -5.05 -2.82 11.19
C ILE A 33 -6.05 -3.97 11.14
N PRO A 34 -6.74 -4.29 12.24
CA PRO A 34 -7.82 -5.26 12.22
C PRO A 34 -8.89 -4.83 11.22
N SER A 35 -9.33 -5.75 10.35
CA SER A 35 -10.31 -5.41 9.30
C SER A 35 -11.59 -4.78 9.89
N GLN A 36 -12.01 -5.23 11.08
CA GLN A 36 -13.18 -4.66 11.77
C GLN A 36 -13.02 -3.16 12.07
N THR A 37 -11.82 -2.69 12.39
CA THR A 37 -11.52 -1.27 12.61
C THR A 37 -11.73 -0.47 11.33
N CYS A 38 -11.31 -1.01 10.18
CA CYS A 38 -11.54 -0.37 8.88
C CYS A 38 -13.02 -0.39 8.48
N PHE A 39 -13.71 -1.51 8.70
CA PHE A 39 -15.13 -1.65 8.35
C PHE A 39 -16.05 -0.82 9.24
N SER A 40 -15.57 -0.33 10.38
CA SER A 40 -16.33 0.56 11.25
C SER A 40 -15.94 2.03 11.14
N CYS A 41 -14.95 2.38 10.32
CA CYS A 41 -14.50 3.76 10.16
C CYS A 41 -15.02 4.40 8.86
N ASP A 42 -15.22 5.71 8.90
CA ASP A 42 -15.68 6.52 7.76
C ASP A 42 -14.55 7.27 7.06
N VAL A 43 -13.31 6.76 7.15
CA VAL A 43 -12.12 7.43 6.61
C VAL A 43 -11.76 6.94 5.22
N CYS A 44 -11.26 5.71 5.09
CA CYS A 44 -10.74 5.22 3.82
C CYS A 44 -11.88 4.92 2.82
N CYS A 45 -11.52 4.89 1.53
CA CYS A 45 -12.42 4.70 0.39
C CYS A 45 -13.45 5.81 0.15
N ARG A 46 -13.38 6.93 0.89
CA ARG A 46 -14.23 8.12 0.75
C ARG A 46 -13.35 9.34 0.48
N PHE A 47 -13.76 10.19 -0.45
CA PHE A 47 -12.95 11.26 -1.00
C PHE A 47 -13.79 12.53 -1.18
N LEU A 48 -13.15 13.69 -1.03
CA LEU A 48 -13.78 15.00 -1.20
C LEU A 48 -13.88 15.42 -2.67
N ASP A 49 -13.04 14.85 -3.54
CA ASP A 49 -12.94 15.19 -4.96
C ASP A 49 -13.06 13.93 -5.83
N GLN A 50 -13.80 14.02 -6.94
CA GLN A 50 -13.94 12.95 -7.92
C GLN A 50 -12.62 12.59 -8.61
N GLN A 51 -11.75 13.58 -8.79
CA GLN A 51 -10.43 13.46 -9.42
C GLN A 51 -9.30 13.40 -8.38
N SER A 52 -9.63 13.05 -7.13
CA SER A 52 -8.66 12.98 -6.04
C SER A 52 -7.41 12.19 -6.43
N HIS A 53 -6.24 12.82 -6.27
CA HIS A 53 -4.95 12.15 -6.45
C HIS A 53 -4.70 11.04 -5.42
N LEU A 54 -5.53 10.95 -4.38
CA LEU A 54 -5.50 9.88 -3.37
C LEU A 54 -6.33 8.66 -3.78
N ALA A 55 -7.04 8.72 -4.91
CA ALA A 55 -7.73 7.56 -5.43
C ALA A 55 -6.70 6.46 -5.78
N PRO A 56 -6.91 5.20 -5.35
CA PRO A 56 -5.90 4.17 -5.42
C PRO A 56 -5.32 3.92 -6.82
N ILE A 57 -4.00 3.75 -6.85
CA ILE A 57 -3.25 3.34 -8.04
C ILE A 57 -3.05 1.82 -8.05
N PHE A 58 -3.25 1.23 -9.22
CA PHE A 58 -3.07 -0.19 -9.49
C PHE A 58 -1.95 -0.36 -10.50
N THR A 59 -1.00 -1.25 -10.23
CA THR A 59 -0.12 -1.75 -11.30
C THR A 59 -0.95 -2.51 -12.34
N LYS A 60 -0.34 -2.80 -13.50
CA LYS A 60 -1.00 -3.65 -14.50
C LYS A 60 -1.47 -4.99 -13.91
N GLU A 61 -0.63 -5.66 -13.14
CA GLU A 61 -0.95 -6.96 -12.55
C GLU A 61 -2.06 -6.85 -11.50
N GLU A 62 -2.08 -5.77 -10.71
CA GLU A 62 -3.14 -5.52 -9.72
C GLU A 62 -4.46 -5.19 -10.38
N PHE A 63 -4.43 -4.40 -11.46
CA PHE A 63 -5.59 -4.12 -12.28
C PHE A 63 -6.18 -5.43 -12.85
N ASP A 64 -5.35 -6.28 -13.46
CA ASP A 64 -5.80 -7.55 -14.04
C ASP A 64 -6.46 -8.45 -12.96
N LYS A 65 -5.90 -8.47 -11.74
CA LYS A 65 -6.49 -9.19 -10.58
C LYS A 65 -7.81 -8.58 -10.12
N ALA A 66 -7.91 -7.25 -10.08
CA ALA A 66 -9.13 -6.56 -9.69
C ALA A 66 -10.29 -6.84 -10.66
N ILE A 67 -9.99 -6.94 -11.96
CA ILE A 67 -10.99 -7.35 -12.96
C ILE A 67 -11.41 -8.81 -12.78
N GLN A 68 -10.46 -9.72 -12.55
CA GLN A 68 -10.77 -11.12 -12.26
C GLN A 68 -11.61 -11.29 -10.98
N ALA A 69 -11.41 -10.40 -10.00
CA ALA A 69 -12.19 -10.33 -8.78
C ALA A 69 -13.58 -9.68 -8.95
N GLY A 70 -13.94 -9.24 -10.16
CA GLY A 70 -15.28 -8.77 -10.50
C GLY A 70 -15.44 -7.27 -10.68
N LEU A 71 -14.38 -6.46 -10.60
CA LEU A 71 -14.46 -5.06 -11.04
C LEU A 71 -14.52 -4.96 -12.56
N SER A 72 -15.21 -3.94 -13.05
CA SER A 72 -15.27 -3.65 -14.48
C SER A 72 -14.12 -2.74 -14.90
N ALA A 73 -13.60 -2.95 -16.11
CA ALA A 73 -12.43 -2.22 -16.63
C ALA A 73 -12.70 -0.72 -16.89
N ASP A 74 -13.96 -0.36 -17.14
CA ASP A 74 -14.42 1.02 -17.33
C ASP A 74 -14.35 1.87 -16.03
N LEU A 75 -14.24 1.20 -14.87
CA LEU A 75 -14.02 1.86 -13.58
C LEU A 75 -12.59 2.41 -13.43
N PHE A 76 -11.73 2.23 -14.42
CA PHE A 76 -10.34 2.65 -14.35
C PHE A 76 -10.00 3.67 -15.43
N GLN A 77 -8.96 4.45 -15.17
CA GLN A 77 -8.33 5.36 -16.12
C GLN A 77 -6.83 5.09 -16.19
N ASN A 78 -6.21 5.44 -17.31
CA ASN A 78 -4.75 5.45 -17.39
C ASN A 78 -4.22 6.51 -16.41
N SER A 79 -3.23 6.15 -15.61
CA SER A 79 -2.46 7.12 -14.83
C SER A 79 -1.53 7.92 -15.75
N ARG A 80 -0.90 8.97 -15.22
CA ARG A 80 0.02 9.86 -15.95
C ARG A 80 1.28 9.13 -16.42
N ASP A 81 1.74 8.13 -15.66
CA ASP A 81 2.87 7.29 -16.05
C ASP A 81 2.59 6.39 -17.27
N GLY A 82 1.32 6.24 -17.67
CA GLY A 82 0.87 5.42 -18.78
C GLY A 82 0.93 3.90 -18.54
N SER A 83 1.62 3.45 -17.50
CA SER A 83 1.85 2.03 -17.18
C SER A 83 0.91 1.51 -16.08
N SER A 84 0.45 2.39 -15.19
CA SER A 84 -0.50 2.06 -14.12
C SER A 84 -1.93 2.49 -14.46
N ARG A 85 -2.87 2.14 -13.58
CA ARG A 85 -4.28 2.52 -13.66
C ARG A 85 -4.72 3.16 -12.36
N GLN A 86 -5.45 4.26 -12.45
CA GLN A 86 -6.12 4.86 -11.31
C GLN A 86 -7.61 4.50 -11.35
N ILE A 87 -8.18 4.15 -10.20
CA ILE A 87 -9.62 3.89 -10.12
C ILE A 87 -10.42 5.20 -10.17
N ARG A 88 -11.50 5.22 -10.97
CA ARG A 88 -12.41 6.36 -11.08
C ARG A 88 -13.39 6.34 -9.92
N LEU A 89 -13.45 7.44 -9.18
CA LEU A 89 -14.38 7.56 -8.06
C LEU A 89 -15.81 7.80 -8.55
N LYS A 90 -16.79 7.25 -7.82
CA LYS A 90 -18.23 7.44 -8.10
C LYS A 90 -18.85 8.39 -7.06
N PRO A 91 -19.78 9.27 -7.46
CA PRO A 91 -20.52 10.11 -6.52
C PRO A 91 -21.28 9.27 -5.49
N TYR A 92 -21.29 9.71 -4.23
CA TYR A 92 -22.05 9.12 -3.15
C TYR A 92 -22.35 10.15 -2.06
N ARG A 93 -23.63 10.55 -1.95
CA ARG A 93 -24.06 11.67 -1.10
C ARG A 93 -23.26 12.94 -1.44
N ASP A 94 -22.68 13.61 -0.44
CA ASP A 94 -21.87 14.81 -0.59
C ASP A 94 -20.38 14.51 -0.84
N LEU A 95 -20.04 13.25 -1.10
CA LEU A 95 -18.67 12.76 -1.28
C LEU A 95 -18.53 11.93 -2.56
N PHE A 96 -17.33 11.43 -2.79
CA PHE A 96 -17.03 10.40 -3.78
C PHE A 96 -16.48 9.16 -3.09
N ILE A 97 -16.79 7.97 -3.60
CA ILE A 97 -16.31 6.71 -3.05
C ILE A 97 -15.60 5.86 -4.10
N CYS A 98 -14.70 5.01 -3.62
CA CYS A 98 -14.13 3.93 -4.41
C CYS A 98 -15.26 3.02 -4.93
N PRO A 99 -15.30 2.67 -6.23
CA PRO A 99 -16.31 1.76 -6.77
C PRO A 99 -16.36 0.39 -6.10
N ALA A 100 -15.22 -0.09 -5.59
CA ALA A 100 -15.11 -1.34 -4.86
C ALA A 100 -15.56 -1.26 -3.39
N PHE A 101 -15.86 -0.05 -2.89
CA PHE A 101 -16.43 0.12 -1.56
C PHE A 101 -17.95 0.00 -1.64
N ASP A 102 -18.49 -0.89 -0.81
CA ASP A 102 -19.91 -1.06 -0.59
C ASP A 102 -20.33 -0.27 0.67
N PRO A 103 -21.05 0.84 0.53
CA PRO A 103 -21.45 1.66 1.66
C PRO A 103 -22.52 1.03 2.55
N ASP A 104 -23.25 0.01 2.08
CA ASP A 104 -24.29 -0.66 2.88
C ASP A 104 -23.67 -1.69 3.83
N THR A 105 -22.60 -2.37 3.40
CA THR A 105 -21.88 -3.37 4.20
C THR A 105 -20.59 -2.85 4.82
N GLN A 106 -20.13 -1.65 4.41
CA GLN A 106 -18.84 -1.04 4.74
C GLN A 106 -17.61 -1.88 4.34
N GLN A 107 -17.77 -2.77 3.37
CA GLN A 107 -16.71 -3.69 2.95
C GLN A 107 -16.18 -3.35 1.55
N CYS A 108 -14.95 -3.79 1.29
CA CYS A 108 -14.38 -3.76 -0.05
C CYS A 108 -14.74 -5.06 -0.78
N THR A 109 -15.33 -4.95 -1.96
CA THR A 109 -15.71 -6.11 -2.78
C THR A 109 -14.51 -6.88 -3.33
N ILE A 110 -13.32 -6.29 -3.33
CA ILE A 110 -12.05 -6.90 -3.73
C ILE A 110 -11.02 -6.94 -2.58
N TYR A 111 -11.46 -7.07 -1.32
CA TYR A 111 -10.60 -6.90 -0.14
C TYR A 111 -9.27 -7.70 -0.19
N GLU A 112 -9.32 -8.96 -0.64
CA GLU A 112 -8.15 -9.85 -0.78
C GLU A 112 -7.27 -9.53 -2.00
N HIS A 113 -7.75 -8.69 -2.91
CA HIS A 113 -7.10 -8.29 -4.16
C HIS A 113 -6.86 -6.77 -4.25
N ARG A 114 -6.87 -6.09 -3.09
CA ARG A 114 -6.56 -4.66 -2.99
C ARG A 114 -5.17 -4.37 -3.57
N PRO A 115 -4.96 -3.22 -4.23
CA PRO A 115 -3.65 -2.84 -4.73
C PRO A 115 -2.69 -2.56 -3.57
N LEU A 116 -1.39 -2.52 -3.86
CA LEU A 116 -0.33 -2.21 -2.90
C LEU A 116 -0.67 -0.93 -2.12
N ASP A 117 -1.13 0.10 -2.81
CA ASP A 117 -1.54 1.40 -2.27
C ASP A 117 -2.56 1.27 -1.12
N CYS A 118 -3.57 0.40 -1.30
CA CYS A 118 -4.57 0.10 -0.27
C CYS A 118 -4.09 -0.89 0.79
N GLN A 119 -3.12 -1.77 0.47
CA GLN A 119 -2.58 -2.76 1.41
C GLN A 119 -1.64 -2.13 2.44
N ILE A 120 -0.90 -1.07 2.05
CA ILE A 120 0.03 -0.37 2.94
C ILE A 120 -0.65 0.71 3.78
N TYR A 121 -1.86 1.15 3.41
CA TYR A 121 -2.62 2.13 4.19
C TYR A 121 -2.69 1.69 5.68
N PRO A 122 -2.28 2.55 6.62
CA PRO A 122 -2.28 4.01 6.57
C PRO A 122 -0.93 4.63 6.18
N LEU A 123 0.00 3.81 5.68
CA LEU A 123 1.24 4.29 5.10
C LEU A 123 1.02 4.72 3.65
N ALA A 124 1.76 5.73 3.20
CA ALA A 124 1.74 6.19 1.82
C ALA A 124 3.17 6.45 1.33
N ILE A 125 3.42 6.11 0.06
CA ILE A 125 4.67 6.43 -0.63
C ILE A 125 4.46 7.78 -1.31
N MET A 126 5.28 8.77 -0.99
CA MET A 126 5.15 10.09 -1.59
C MET A 126 6.50 10.73 -1.83
N ARG A 127 6.51 11.81 -2.61
CA ARG A 127 7.66 12.71 -2.67
C ARG A 127 7.80 13.52 -1.38
N ASP A 128 9.03 13.88 -1.05
CA ASP A 128 9.27 14.94 -0.05
C ASP A 128 8.87 16.32 -0.59
N VAL A 129 8.91 17.32 0.29
CA VAL A 129 8.49 18.70 -0.01
C VAL A 129 9.24 19.30 -1.20
N ASP A 130 10.52 18.95 -1.37
CA ASP A 130 11.37 19.46 -2.46
C ASP A 130 11.25 18.60 -3.74
N GLY A 131 10.52 17.49 -3.69
CA GLY A 131 10.35 16.55 -4.80
C GLY A 131 11.59 15.69 -5.11
N GLN A 132 12.65 15.80 -4.32
CA GLN A 132 13.96 15.20 -4.55
C GLN A 132 14.11 13.82 -3.94
N LYS A 133 13.26 13.45 -2.99
CA LYS A 133 13.29 12.16 -2.30
C LYS A 133 11.94 11.49 -2.36
N VAL A 134 11.97 10.17 -2.28
CA VAL A 134 10.79 9.36 -1.98
C VAL A 134 10.81 9.03 -0.49
N VAL A 135 9.68 9.27 0.16
CA VAL A 135 9.50 9.07 1.59
C VAL A 135 8.29 8.16 1.83
N LEU A 136 8.33 7.45 2.95
CA LEU A 136 7.19 6.76 3.53
C LEU A 136 6.59 7.68 4.60
N GLY A 137 5.31 7.98 4.45
CA GLY A 137 4.54 8.76 5.40
C GLY A 137 3.39 7.97 6.01
N ILE A 138 2.87 8.45 7.14
CA ILE A 138 1.67 7.94 7.81
C ILE A 138 0.56 8.98 7.68
N ASP A 139 -0.60 8.57 7.21
CA ASP A 139 -1.81 9.37 7.25
C ASP A 139 -2.41 9.36 8.67
N PRO A 140 -2.34 10.48 9.42
CA PRO A 140 -2.86 10.55 10.79
C PRO A 140 -4.39 10.60 10.83
N ILE A 141 -5.08 10.74 9.69
CA ILE A 141 -6.56 10.67 9.65
C ILE A 141 -7.02 9.24 9.94
N CYS A 142 -6.17 8.22 9.74
CA CYS A 142 -6.47 6.86 10.17
C CYS A 142 -6.51 6.78 11.72
N PRO A 143 -7.67 6.48 12.35
CA PRO A 143 -7.77 6.49 13.81
C PRO A 143 -6.91 5.40 14.47
N PHE A 144 -6.67 4.28 13.78
CA PHE A 144 -5.74 3.26 14.25
C PHE A 144 -4.31 3.78 14.25
N ALA A 145 -3.88 4.44 13.17
CA ALA A 145 -2.54 5.01 13.08
C ALA A 145 -2.35 6.10 14.13
N GLU A 146 -3.31 7.01 14.27
CA GLU A 146 -3.28 8.08 15.27
C GLU A 146 -3.07 7.52 16.69
N ALA A 147 -3.80 6.46 17.05
CA ALA A 147 -3.70 5.83 18.36
C ALA A 147 -2.38 5.07 18.56
N GLU A 148 -1.86 4.43 17.51
CA GLU A 148 -0.77 3.45 17.63
C GLU A 148 0.60 3.97 17.17
N ILE A 149 0.68 5.13 16.50
CA ILE A 149 1.90 5.60 15.82
C ILE A 149 3.14 5.66 16.74
N GLN A 150 2.96 5.95 18.03
CA GLN A 150 4.07 6.04 18.99
C GLN A 150 4.45 4.68 19.62
N THR A 151 3.72 3.61 19.34
CA THR A 151 3.99 2.30 19.96
C THR A 151 5.15 1.58 19.26
N PRO A 152 5.95 0.79 20.00
CA PRO A 152 6.99 -0.04 19.39
C PRO A 152 6.45 -1.02 18.35
N PHE A 153 5.23 -1.53 18.55
CA PHE A 153 4.55 -2.40 17.61
C PHE A 153 4.35 -1.73 16.24
N PHE A 154 3.81 -0.52 16.23
CA PHE A 154 3.60 0.23 14.98
C PHE A 154 4.92 0.62 14.33
N GLN A 155 5.93 1.02 15.12
CA GLN A 155 7.26 1.34 14.59
C GLN A 155 7.94 0.14 13.93
N HIS A 156 7.81 -1.07 14.51
CA HIS A 156 8.29 -2.30 13.86
C HIS A 156 7.57 -2.59 12.54
N TYR A 157 6.27 -2.27 12.45
CA TYR A 157 5.54 -2.40 11.19
C TYR A 157 6.03 -1.40 10.14
N VAL A 158 6.28 -0.14 10.52
CA VAL A 158 6.90 0.86 9.64
C VAL A 158 8.25 0.35 9.11
N ASP A 159 9.09 -0.23 9.95
CA ASP A 159 10.39 -0.79 9.55
C ASP A 159 10.24 -1.97 8.59
N HIS A 160 9.26 -2.85 8.85
CA HIS A 160 8.96 -3.98 7.99
C HIS A 160 8.50 -3.53 6.59
N ILE A 161 7.53 -2.60 6.53
CA ILE A 161 7.03 -2.06 5.26
C ILE A 161 8.12 -1.29 4.52
N SER A 162 8.93 -0.50 5.23
CA SER A 162 10.06 0.21 4.60
C SER A 162 11.06 -0.76 3.98
N SER A 163 11.42 -1.82 4.70
CA SER A 163 12.32 -2.87 4.18
C SER A 163 11.73 -3.60 2.98
N PHE A 164 10.43 -3.87 3.00
CA PHE A 164 9.72 -4.46 1.88
C PHE A 164 9.72 -3.54 0.64
N LEU A 165 9.38 -2.26 0.81
CA LEU A 165 9.35 -1.26 -0.25
C LEU A 165 10.75 -1.00 -0.85
N GLU A 166 11.79 -1.19 -0.05
CA GLU A 166 13.19 -1.08 -0.43
C GLU A 166 13.78 -2.38 -0.99
N SER A 167 13.01 -3.47 -1.08
CA SER A 167 13.48 -4.70 -1.73
C SER A 167 13.60 -4.51 -3.25
N GLU A 168 14.53 -5.23 -3.89
CA GLU A 168 14.85 -5.01 -5.31
C GLU A 168 13.63 -5.21 -6.23
N ILE A 169 12.84 -6.25 -6.00
CA ILE A 169 11.65 -6.58 -6.78
C ILE A 169 10.63 -5.44 -6.68
N ILE A 170 10.38 -4.95 -5.46
CA ILE A 170 9.37 -3.92 -5.20
C ILE A 170 9.83 -2.57 -5.72
N VAL A 171 11.09 -2.19 -5.51
CA VAL A 171 11.69 -0.98 -6.09
C VAL A 171 11.56 -0.97 -7.61
N ASN A 172 11.88 -2.08 -8.27
CA ASN A 172 11.76 -2.18 -9.73
C ASN A 172 10.29 -2.04 -10.19
N ARG A 173 9.36 -2.66 -9.47
CA ARG A 173 7.92 -2.60 -9.77
C ARG A 173 7.35 -1.20 -9.60
N ILE A 174 7.67 -0.51 -8.50
CA ILE A 174 7.25 0.89 -8.27
C ILE A 174 7.90 1.81 -9.30
N ALA A 175 9.18 1.61 -9.65
CA ALA A 175 9.84 2.42 -10.68
C ALA A 175 9.21 2.29 -12.08
N GLN A 176 8.55 1.16 -12.36
CA GLN A 176 7.76 0.91 -13.57
C GLN A 176 6.33 1.50 -13.49
N ASN A 177 5.81 1.76 -12.30
CA ASN A 177 4.45 2.26 -12.03
C ASN A 177 4.56 3.51 -11.14
N ARG A 178 5.13 4.59 -11.69
CA ARG A 178 5.63 5.74 -10.91
C ARG A 178 4.54 6.54 -10.22
N ASP A 179 3.29 6.48 -10.70
CA ASP A 179 2.18 7.17 -10.04
C ASP A 179 1.78 6.51 -8.70
N LEU A 180 2.32 5.32 -8.36
CA LEU A 180 2.28 4.81 -6.98
C LEU A 180 3.03 5.73 -5.99
N ILE A 181 3.94 6.58 -6.47
CA ILE A 181 4.59 7.60 -5.66
C ILE A 181 3.72 8.85 -5.72
N GLY A 182 2.93 9.05 -4.67
CA GLY A 182 2.07 10.20 -4.51
C GLY A 182 2.83 11.52 -4.37
N CYS A 183 2.03 12.57 -4.41
CA CYS A 183 2.45 13.94 -4.18
C CYS A 183 2.76 14.18 -2.72
N PHE A 184 3.56 15.20 -2.41
CA PHE A 184 3.75 15.62 -1.03
C PHE A 184 2.39 16.03 -0.43
N GLN A 185 2.12 15.57 0.79
CA GLN A 185 0.91 15.87 1.54
C GLN A 185 1.28 16.49 2.87
N GLU A 186 0.86 17.74 3.11
CA GLU A 186 1.23 18.51 4.31
C GLU A 186 0.82 17.83 5.62
N ASN A 187 -0.30 17.11 5.61
CA ASN A 187 -0.86 16.48 6.80
C ASN A 187 -0.34 15.06 7.05
N VAL A 188 0.54 14.54 6.19
CA VAL A 188 1.11 13.19 6.34
C VAL A 188 2.40 13.26 7.15
N VAL A 189 2.51 12.41 8.17
CA VAL A 189 3.70 12.34 9.04
C VAL A 189 4.78 11.49 8.36
N VAL A 190 5.86 12.12 7.89
CA VAL A 190 7.00 11.41 7.30
C VAL A 190 7.72 10.59 8.36
N VAL A 191 7.91 9.29 8.09
CA VAL A 191 8.56 8.36 9.03
C VAL A 191 9.85 7.74 8.53
N ARG A 192 10.01 7.55 7.22
CA ARG A 192 11.25 6.99 6.64
C ARG A 192 11.53 7.63 5.28
N GLN A 193 12.81 7.78 4.96
CA GLN A 193 13.24 7.98 3.57
C GLN A 193 13.41 6.60 2.92
N LEU A 194 12.90 6.45 1.70
CA LEU A 194 13.06 5.24 0.89
C LEU A 194 14.24 5.46 -0.08
N THR A 195 15.45 5.17 0.41
CA THR A 195 16.71 5.52 -0.27
C THR A 195 16.91 4.82 -1.61
N ARG A 196 16.80 3.48 -1.68
CA ARG A 196 16.97 2.73 -2.95
C ARG A 196 15.87 3.09 -3.93
N LEU A 197 14.64 3.28 -3.45
CA LEU A 197 13.54 3.71 -4.31
C LEU A 197 13.82 5.11 -4.86
N THR A 198 14.27 6.04 -4.01
CA THR A 198 14.69 7.39 -4.41
C THR A 198 15.76 7.34 -5.50
N GLU A 199 16.85 6.60 -5.29
CA GLU A 199 17.93 6.46 -6.27
C GLU A 199 17.43 5.88 -7.60
N LYS A 200 16.51 4.91 -7.55
CA LYS A 200 15.96 4.27 -8.75
C LYS A 200 15.10 5.19 -9.59
N VAL A 201 14.29 6.04 -8.95
CA VAL A 201 13.30 6.87 -9.64
C VAL A 201 13.80 8.29 -9.90
N VAL A 202 14.49 8.92 -8.95
CA VAL A 202 14.93 10.32 -9.05
C VAL A 202 16.11 10.49 -10.01
N ALA A 203 17.01 9.50 -10.14
CA ALA A 203 18.07 9.52 -11.15
C ALA A 203 17.56 9.55 -12.61
N LYS A 204 16.25 9.39 -12.83
CA LYS A 204 15.58 9.39 -14.15
C LYS A 204 14.53 10.48 -14.32
N ILE A 205 14.55 11.51 -13.47
CA ILE A 205 13.51 12.55 -13.44
C ILE A 205 14.20 13.91 -13.62
N ALA A 206 13.96 14.57 -14.76
CA ALA A 206 14.09 16.03 -14.81
C ALA A 206 13.16 16.63 -13.74
N PRO A 207 13.50 17.73 -13.07
CA PRO A 207 12.63 18.34 -12.06
C PRO A 207 11.20 18.44 -12.62
N PRO A 208 10.16 18.07 -11.84
CA PRO A 208 8.81 18.05 -12.36
C PRO A 208 8.48 19.41 -12.98
N THR A 209 8.16 19.43 -14.27
CA THR A 209 7.65 20.64 -14.93
C THR A 209 6.21 20.93 -14.53
N ASP A 210 5.53 19.90 -14.04
CA ASP A 210 4.21 20.01 -13.42
C ASP A 210 4.37 19.75 -11.92
N PRO A 211 3.81 20.60 -11.06
CA PRO A 211 3.48 20.14 -9.73
C PRO A 211 2.53 18.94 -9.93
N CYS A 212 2.45 18.09 -8.92
CA CYS A 212 1.16 17.45 -8.74
C CYS A 212 0.06 18.52 -8.77
#